data_AF-A0A376P6S8-F1
#
_entry.id   AF-A0A376P6S8-F1
#
_cell.length_a   1.000
_cell.length_b   1.000
_cell.length_c   1.000
_cell.angle_alpha   90.00
_cell.angle_beta   90.00
_cell.angle_gamma   90.00
#
_symmetry.space_group_name_H-M   'P 1'
#
loop_
_entity.id
_entity.type
_entity.pdbx_description
1 polymer ?
#
loop_
_entity_poly.entity_id
_entity_poly.type
_entity_poly.pdbx_seq_one_letter_code
_entity_poly.pdbx_strand_id
1 'polypeptide(L)'
;MTLMDSRDKFETHQYSFSGLDDILSQFAEQISGAVGIPLVRLFGQSPKGFSTGDADLANYYDRISSLQERRLRLPVRRILDIMHRSELGKPLPDDFTFEFNPLWQMSDVDRSTVALNTTNAISTALGDGLMTLKAAMTDLRENSDVTGIGASITDEDIENAEDEAPPGIGEPDDEPQEPSGGNPVSNQPTQDSEGGRRHRKWSLRWFK
;
A
#
# COMPACT_ATOMS: atom_id res chain seq x y z
N MET A 1 28.15 -23.42 -61.23
CA MET A 1 27.73 -24.29 -62.35
C MET A 1 28.12 -25.71 -61.97
N THR A 2 27.16 -26.51 -61.50
CA THR A 2 27.35 -27.91 -61.13
C THR A 2 27.11 -28.79 -62.37
N LEU A 3 28.07 -29.67 -62.69
CA LEU A 3 27.98 -30.64 -63.79
C LEU A 3 27.29 -31.92 -63.25
N MET A 4 26.18 -32.34 -63.85
CA MET A 4 25.39 -33.51 -63.47
C MET A 4 25.29 -34.49 -64.65
N ASP A 5 25.41 -35.80 -64.38
CA ASP A 5 25.21 -36.86 -65.39
C ASP A 5 23.72 -37.24 -65.52
N SER A 6 23.36 -37.87 -66.63
CA SER A 6 22.02 -38.35 -67.00
C SER A 6 21.32 -39.24 -65.96
N ARG A 7 22.06 -39.81 -65.00
CA ARG A 7 21.53 -40.64 -63.91
C ARG A 7 21.42 -39.91 -62.57
N ASP A 8 21.98 -38.71 -62.45
CA ASP A 8 21.95 -37.94 -61.21
C ASP A 8 20.64 -37.16 -61.09
N LYS A 9 19.95 -37.35 -59.97
CA LYS A 9 18.78 -36.53 -59.59
C LYS A 9 19.22 -35.45 -58.63
N PHE A 10 19.02 -34.20 -59.03
CA PHE A 10 19.15 -33.06 -58.13
C PHE A 10 17.83 -32.76 -57.47
N GLU A 11 17.78 -32.95 -56.15
CA GLU A 11 16.65 -32.59 -55.32
C GLU A 11 17.11 -31.54 -54.31
N THR A 12 16.45 -30.38 -54.33
CA THR A 12 16.61 -29.35 -53.29
C THR A 12 15.45 -29.48 -52.33
N HIS A 13 15.73 -29.91 -51.10
CA HIS A 13 14.74 -29.87 -50.03
C HIS A 13 14.68 -28.46 -49.46
N GLN A 14 13.58 -27.76 -49.73
CA GLN A 14 13.30 -26.47 -49.12
C GLN A 14 12.59 -26.71 -47.77
N TYR A 15 13.28 -26.42 -46.67
CA TYR A 15 12.70 -26.47 -45.33
C TYR A 15 12.08 -25.11 -44.99
N SER A 16 10.81 -25.10 -44.56
CA SER A 16 10.18 -23.92 -43.96
C SER A 16 10.12 -24.07 -42.44
N PHE A 17 10.64 -23.08 -41.73
CA PHE A 17 10.64 -23.03 -40.26
C PHE A 17 9.59 -22.04 -39.70
N SER A 18 8.65 -21.59 -40.53
CA SER A 18 7.54 -20.75 -40.12
C SER A 18 6.68 -21.47 -39.06
N GLY A 19 6.41 -20.82 -37.92
CA GLY A 19 5.53 -21.34 -36.87
C GLY A 19 6.20 -22.20 -35.79
N LEU A 20 7.51 -22.47 -35.88
CA LEU A 20 8.23 -23.16 -34.80
C LEU A 20 8.22 -22.37 -33.49
N ASP A 21 8.32 -21.04 -33.58
CA ASP A 21 8.27 -20.15 -32.41
C ASP A 21 6.91 -20.25 -31.67
N ASP A 22 5.81 -20.41 -32.42
CA ASP A 22 4.49 -20.60 -31.83
C ASP A 22 4.37 -21.92 -31.09
N ILE A 23 4.92 -23.00 -31.65
CA ILE A 23 4.95 -24.32 -31.00
C ILE A 23 5.78 -24.25 -29.71
N LEU A 24 6.95 -23.62 -29.75
CA LEU A 24 7.80 -23.47 -28.57
C LEU A 24 7.12 -22.63 -27.48
N SER A 25 6.44 -21.55 -27.86
CA SER A 25 5.66 -20.73 -26.93
C SER A 25 4.54 -21.54 -26.26
N GLN A 26 3.80 -22.35 -27.02
CA GLN A 26 2.74 -23.20 -26.48
C GLN A 26 3.29 -24.26 -25.51
N PHE A 27 4.47 -24.83 -25.80
CA PHE A 27 5.11 -25.74 -24.85
C PHE A 27 5.52 -25.04 -23.56
N ALA A 28 6.04 -23.81 -23.63
CA ALA A 28 6.39 -23.02 -22.44
C ALA A 28 5.15 -22.73 -21.58
N GLU A 29 4.00 -22.42 -22.20
CA GLU A 29 2.72 -22.24 -21.51
C GLU A 29 2.24 -23.54 -20.84
N GLN A 30 2.30 -24.68 -21.55
CA GLN A 30 1.92 -25.99 -20.99
C GLN A 30 2.79 -26.39 -19.81
N ILE A 31 4.11 -26.20 -19.90
CA ILE A 31 5.04 -26.49 -18.80
C ILE A 31 4.74 -25.58 -17.60
N SER A 32 4.50 -24.29 -17.84
CA SER A 32 4.11 -23.34 -16.80
C SER A 32 2.83 -23.77 -16.09
N GLY A 33 1.82 -24.21 -16.84
CA GLY A 33 0.58 -24.77 -16.30
C GLY A 33 0.79 -26.06 -15.51
N ALA A 34 1.64 -26.98 -16.00
CA ALA A 34 1.91 -28.27 -15.35
C ALA A 34 2.65 -28.13 -14.01
N VAL A 35 3.65 -27.24 -13.95
CA VAL A 35 4.40 -26.96 -12.71
C VAL A 35 3.60 -25.98 -11.81
N GLY A 36 2.68 -25.22 -12.42
CA GLY A 36 1.88 -24.18 -11.77
C GLY A 36 2.73 -22.99 -11.31
N ILE A 37 3.77 -22.67 -12.08
CA ILE A 37 4.56 -21.44 -11.96
C ILE A 37 4.22 -20.61 -13.20
N PRO A 38 3.83 -19.32 -13.05
CA PRO A 38 3.50 -18.46 -14.18
C PRO A 38 4.62 -18.34 -15.21
N LEU A 39 4.26 -18.16 -16.49
CA LEU A 39 5.20 -18.00 -17.60
C LEU A 39 6.19 -16.84 -17.34
N VAL A 40 5.68 -15.72 -16.83
CA VAL A 40 6.48 -14.53 -16.47
C VAL A 40 7.55 -14.86 -15.44
N ARG A 41 7.26 -15.78 -14.51
CA ARG A 41 8.19 -16.18 -13.46
C ARG A 41 9.14 -17.29 -13.89
N LEU A 42 8.64 -18.27 -14.66
CA LEU A 42 9.38 -19.46 -15.05
C LEU A 42 10.32 -19.20 -16.23
N PHE A 43 9.86 -18.43 -17.21
CA PHE A 43 10.59 -18.17 -18.47
C PHE A 43 10.96 -16.70 -18.65
N GLY A 44 10.50 -15.78 -17.79
CA GLY A 44 10.79 -14.35 -17.92
C GLY A 44 10.12 -13.70 -19.14
N GLN A 45 9.12 -14.37 -19.72
CA GLN A 45 8.40 -13.91 -20.90
C GLN A 45 7.01 -13.44 -20.50
N SER A 46 6.60 -12.29 -21.04
CA SER A 46 5.22 -11.84 -20.93
C SER A 46 4.29 -12.80 -21.70
N PRO A 47 3.07 -13.08 -21.19
CA PRO A 47 2.09 -13.86 -21.92
C PRO A 47 1.77 -13.20 -23.26
N LYS A 48 1.39 -13.98 -24.27
CA LYS A 48 0.96 -13.43 -25.56
C LYS A 48 -0.29 -12.54 -25.35
N GLY A 49 -0.20 -11.26 -25.71
CA GLY A 49 -1.30 -10.28 -25.65
C GLY A 49 -1.07 -9.10 -24.70
N PHE A 50 -2.14 -8.40 -24.33
CA PHE A 50 -2.11 -7.23 -23.43
C PHE A 50 -2.08 -7.58 -21.93
N SER A 51 -1.70 -8.81 -21.56
CA SER A 51 -1.62 -9.21 -20.15
C SER A 51 -0.22 -8.92 -19.60
N THR A 52 -0.14 -8.13 -18.53
CA THR A 52 1.11 -7.85 -17.80
C THR A 52 1.59 -9.04 -16.96
N GLY A 53 0.71 -10.04 -16.74
CA GLY A 53 0.99 -11.21 -15.90
C GLY A 53 0.87 -10.94 -14.39
N ASP A 54 0.41 -9.74 -13.99
CA ASP A 54 0.26 -9.37 -12.58
C ASP A 54 -0.73 -10.28 -11.85
N ALA A 55 -1.88 -10.57 -12.47
CA ALA A 55 -2.87 -11.49 -11.90
C ALA A 55 -2.30 -12.91 -11.73
N ASP A 56 -1.49 -13.38 -12.67
CA ASP A 56 -0.87 -14.72 -12.59
C ASP A 56 0.17 -14.77 -11.47
N LEU A 57 0.95 -13.70 -11.29
CA LEU A 57 1.90 -13.55 -10.19
C LEU A 57 1.22 -13.46 -8.83
N ALA A 58 0.09 -12.75 -8.73
CA ALA A 58 -0.70 -12.65 -7.49
C ALA A 58 -1.21 -14.02 -7.05
N ASN A 59 -1.88 -14.74 -7.96
CA ASN A 59 -2.35 -16.10 -7.72
C ASN A 59 -1.20 -17.06 -7.34
N TYR A 60 -0.04 -16.90 -7.98
CA TYR A 60 1.14 -17.69 -7.66
C TYR A 60 1.65 -17.40 -6.24
N TYR A 61 1.77 -16.14 -5.84
CA TYR A 61 2.19 -15.77 -4.49
C TYR A 61 1.19 -16.22 -3.42
N ASP A 62 -0.11 -16.13 -3.67
CA ASP A 62 -1.14 -16.66 -2.76
C ASP A 62 -1.01 -18.17 -2.57
N ARG A 63 -0.76 -18.91 -3.66
CA ARG A 63 -0.50 -20.34 -3.60
C ARG A 63 0.76 -20.66 -2.78
N ILE A 64 1.84 -19.87 -2.93
CA ILE A 64 3.06 -20.06 -2.14
C ILE A 64 2.82 -19.72 -0.67
N SER A 65 2.12 -18.64 -0.36
CA SER A 65 1.74 -18.27 1.02
C SER A 65 0.94 -19.40 1.68
N SER A 66 -0.07 -19.94 0.99
CA SER A 66 -0.83 -21.10 1.46
C SER A 66 0.06 -22.34 1.70
N LEU A 67 1.07 -22.56 0.85
CA LEU A 67 2.03 -23.64 1.02
C LEU A 67 2.96 -23.42 2.23
N GLN A 68 3.44 -22.19 2.44
CA GLN A 68 4.22 -21.82 3.62
C GLN A 68 3.42 -22.09 4.88
N GLU A 69 2.16 -21.67 4.91
CA GLU A 69 1.29 -21.87 6.05
C GLU A 69 1.04 -23.35 6.32
N ARG A 70 0.61 -24.09 5.30
CA ARG A 70 0.24 -25.50 5.47
C ARG A 70 1.43 -26.41 5.75
N ARG A 71 2.60 -26.12 5.17
CA ARG A 71 3.76 -27.05 5.21
C ARG A 71 4.87 -26.60 6.13
N LEU A 72 5.10 -25.30 6.28
CA LEU A 72 6.24 -24.77 7.03
C LEU A 72 5.86 -24.29 8.42
N ARG A 73 4.61 -23.89 8.67
CA ARG A 73 4.17 -23.37 9.98
C ARG A 73 4.58 -24.28 11.13
N LEU A 74 4.22 -25.57 11.07
CA LEU A 74 4.50 -26.53 12.14
C LEU A 74 6.00 -26.88 12.26
N PRO A 75 6.73 -27.22 11.17
CA PRO A 75 8.17 -27.45 11.26
C PRO A 75 8.96 -26.24 11.77
N VAL A 76 8.62 -25.03 11.32
CA VAL A 76 9.29 -23.80 11.75
C VAL A 76 9.00 -23.52 13.22
N ARG A 77 7.74 -23.64 13.69
CA ARG A 77 7.43 -23.51 15.12
C ARG A 77 8.21 -24.51 15.97
N ARG A 78 8.40 -25.75 15.49
CA ARG A 78 9.22 -26.75 16.20
C ARG A 78 10.68 -26.33 16.29
N ILE A 79 11.26 -25.82 15.21
CA ILE A 79 12.64 -25.33 15.21
C ILE A 79 12.77 -24.17 16.20
N LEU A 80 11.83 -23.22 16.18
CA LEU A 80 11.81 -22.09 17.10
C LEU A 80 11.70 -22.53 18.57
N ASP A 81 10.88 -23.54 18.89
CA ASP A 81 10.79 -24.09 20.24
C ASP A 81 12.11 -24.72 20.70
N ILE A 82 12.77 -25.49 19.84
CA ILE A 82 14.08 -26.08 20.14
C ILE A 82 15.12 -24.99 20.36
N MET A 83 15.17 -23.97 19.50
CA MET A 83 16.10 -22.85 19.62
C MET A 83 15.86 -22.07 20.91
N HIS A 84 14.60 -21.75 21.23
CA HIS A 84 14.25 -21.03 22.45
C HIS A 84 14.66 -21.80 23.72
N ARG A 85 14.46 -23.12 23.74
CA ARG A 85 14.92 -23.97 24.84
C ARG A 85 16.44 -24.04 24.95
N SER A 86 17.14 -24.06 23.82
CA SER A 86 18.61 -24.09 23.77
C SER A 86 19.23 -22.80 24.29
N GLU A 87 18.71 -21.65 23.85
CA GLU A 87 19.30 -20.34 24.16
C GLU A 87 18.84 -19.79 25.52
N LEU A 88 17.58 -20.02 25.89
CA LEU A 88 16.96 -19.39 27.07
C LEU A 88 16.63 -20.38 28.20
N GLY A 89 16.82 -21.69 27.97
CA GLY A 89 16.53 -22.74 28.96
C GLY A 89 15.05 -22.89 29.32
N LYS A 90 14.15 -22.25 28.57
CA LYS A 90 12.70 -22.21 28.84
C LYS A 90 11.92 -22.69 27.63
N PRO A 91 10.73 -23.30 27.81
CA PRO A 91 9.84 -23.61 26.70
C PRO A 91 9.40 -22.32 26.00
N LEU A 92 9.15 -22.40 24.70
CA LEU A 92 8.58 -21.30 23.94
C LEU A 92 7.16 -21.01 24.47
N PRO A 93 6.76 -19.74 24.67
CA PRO A 93 5.43 -19.39 25.15
C PRO A 93 4.31 -19.97 24.26
N ASP A 94 3.19 -20.33 24.89
CA ASP A 94 2.04 -20.94 24.20
C ASP A 94 1.35 -19.96 23.25
N ASP A 95 1.38 -18.66 23.57
CA ASP A 95 0.86 -17.53 22.80
C ASP A 95 1.81 -17.05 21.70
N PHE A 96 3.02 -17.62 21.59
CA PHE A 96 3.94 -17.24 20.54
C PHE A 96 3.40 -17.61 19.15
N THR A 97 3.28 -16.60 18.30
CA THR A 97 2.99 -16.72 16.87
C THR A 97 4.06 -16.01 16.05
N PHE A 98 4.12 -16.35 14.77
CA PHE A 98 4.96 -15.67 13.80
C PHE A 98 4.18 -15.56 12.48
N GLU A 99 4.58 -14.63 11.63
CA GLU A 99 3.97 -14.45 10.31
C GLU A 99 5.03 -14.58 9.22
N PHE A 100 4.64 -15.11 8.07
CA PHE A 100 5.50 -15.12 6.90
C PHE A 100 5.41 -13.76 6.21
N ASN A 101 6.55 -13.27 5.72
CA ASN A 101 6.60 -12.01 4.99
C ASN A 101 5.70 -12.08 3.74
N PRO A 102 4.82 -11.09 3.50
CA PRO A 102 4.02 -11.02 2.27
C PRO A 102 4.91 -11.07 1.02
N LEU A 103 4.51 -11.93 0.09
CA LEU A 103 5.21 -12.12 -1.19
C LEU A 103 4.73 -11.15 -2.26
N TRP A 104 3.45 -10.77 -2.21
CA TRP A 104 2.88 -9.75 -3.06
C TRP A 104 3.09 -8.37 -2.42
N GLN A 105 3.54 -7.41 -3.20
CA GLN A 105 3.60 -6.01 -2.79
C GLN A 105 2.79 -5.19 -3.79
N MET A 106 1.97 -4.28 -3.26
CA MET A 106 1.27 -3.32 -4.09
C MET A 106 2.30 -2.42 -4.80
N SER A 107 1.96 -1.99 -6.01
CA SER A 107 2.73 -0.94 -6.69
C SER A 107 2.72 0.33 -5.84
N ASP A 108 3.72 1.18 -5.99
CA ASP A 108 3.79 2.45 -5.24
C ASP A 108 2.55 3.33 -5.48
N VAL A 109 1.99 3.26 -6.70
CA VAL A 109 0.77 4.00 -7.08
C VAL A 109 -0.45 3.45 -6.36
N ASP A 110 -0.65 2.13 -6.38
CA ASP A 110 -1.78 1.50 -5.69
C ASP A 110 -1.66 1.70 -4.17
N ARG A 111 -0.44 1.57 -3.64
CA ARG A 111 -0.15 1.83 -2.23
C ARG A 111 -0.49 3.25 -1.84
N SER A 112 -0.10 4.25 -2.64
CA SER A 112 -0.41 5.66 -2.38
C SER A 112 -1.92 5.93 -2.40
N THR A 113 -2.65 5.23 -3.29
CA THR A 113 -4.11 5.35 -3.42
C THR A 113 -4.81 4.73 -2.21
N VAL A 114 -4.38 3.55 -1.78
CA VAL A 114 -4.88 2.93 -0.54
C VAL A 114 -4.57 3.81 0.66
N ALA A 115 -3.34 4.34 0.77
CA ALA A 115 -2.95 5.22 1.85
C ALA A 115 -3.84 6.48 1.94
N LEU A 116 -4.12 7.12 0.81
CA LEU A 116 -5.01 8.27 0.72
C LEU A 116 -6.44 7.89 1.13
N ASN A 117 -6.97 6.78 0.62
CA ASN A 117 -8.32 6.32 0.91
C ASN A 117 -8.49 5.95 2.39
N THR A 118 -7.52 5.24 2.98
CA THR A 118 -7.52 4.88 4.40
C THR A 118 -7.43 6.12 5.28
N THR A 119 -6.52 7.05 4.98
CA THR A 119 -6.39 8.30 5.74
C THR A 119 -7.65 9.15 5.66
N ASN A 120 -8.28 9.26 4.48
CA ASN A 120 -9.54 9.97 4.33
C ASN A 120 -10.67 9.31 5.12
N ALA A 121 -10.79 7.97 5.07
CA ALA A 121 -11.80 7.24 5.82
C ALA A 121 -11.65 7.45 7.35
N ILE A 122 -10.42 7.37 7.86
CA ILE A 122 -10.12 7.62 9.29
C ILE A 122 -10.41 9.07 9.65
N SER A 123 -9.98 10.04 8.83
CA SER A 123 -10.24 11.46 9.08
C SER A 123 -11.73 11.80 9.07
N THR A 124 -12.51 11.18 8.17
CA THR A 124 -13.97 11.36 8.13
C THR A 124 -14.63 10.75 9.35
N ALA A 125 -14.28 9.51 9.70
CA ALA A 125 -14.86 8.86 10.88
C ALA A 125 -14.51 9.60 12.19
N LEU A 126 -13.30 10.17 12.31
CA LEU A 126 -12.92 11.02 13.43
C LEU A 126 -13.74 12.33 13.44
N GLY A 127 -13.86 13.00 12.29
CA GLY A 127 -14.64 14.23 12.14
C GLY A 127 -16.14 14.06 12.39
N ASP A 128 -16.69 12.90 12.01
CA ASP A 128 -18.10 12.53 12.22
C ASP A 128 -18.37 12.02 13.66
N GLY A 129 -17.33 11.92 14.48
CA GLY A 129 -17.46 11.43 15.85
C GLY A 129 -17.77 9.93 15.95
N LEU A 130 -17.36 9.12 14.97
CA LEU A 130 -17.53 7.67 15.00
C LEU A 130 -16.35 6.93 15.67
N MET A 131 -15.22 7.62 15.87
CA MET A 131 -14.03 7.10 16.52
C MET A 131 -13.32 8.19 17.34
N THR A 132 -12.55 7.79 18.36
CA THR A 132 -11.70 8.71 19.14
C THR A 132 -10.39 8.99 18.41
N LEU A 133 -9.71 10.09 18.77
CA LEU A 133 -8.38 10.41 18.22
C LEU A 133 -7.37 9.27 18.48
N LYS A 134 -7.45 8.65 19.66
CA LYS A 134 -6.63 7.51 20.04
C LYS A 134 -6.85 6.29 19.14
N ALA A 135 -8.11 5.96 18.84
CA ALA A 135 -8.45 4.88 17.92
C ALA A 135 -7.95 5.20 16.50
N ALA A 136 -8.14 6.44 16.03
CA ALA A 136 -7.65 6.89 14.72
C ALA A 136 -6.11 6.77 14.58
N MET A 137 -5.36 7.15 15.63
CA MET A 137 -3.89 7.03 15.62
C MET A 137 -3.41 5.59 15.72
N THR A 138 -4.14 4.74 16.46
CA THR A 138 -3.87 3.30 16.52
C THR A 138 -4.10 2.66 15.15
N ASP A 139 -5.24 2.92 14.53
CA ASP A 139 -5.59 2.41 13.20
C ASP A 139 -4.60 2.88 12.12
N LEU A 140 -4.14 4.14 12.17
CA LEU A 140 -3.12 4.65 11.25
C LEU A 140 -1.77 3.94 11.45
N ARG A 141 -1.37 3.69 12.69
CA ARG A 141 -0.12 2.98 12.98
C ARG A 141 -0.18 1.52 12.56
N GLU A 142 -1.28 0.82 12.84
CA GLU A 142 -1.48 -0.56 12.41
C GLU A 142 -1.49 -0.69 10.88
N ASN A 143 -2.09 0.28 10.18
CA ASN A 143 -2.08 0.32 8.72
C ASN A 143 -0.76 0.80 8.11
N SER A 144 0.24 1.17 8.91
CA SER A 144 1.50 1.74 8.40
C SER A 144 2.35 0.75 7.63
N ASP A 145 2.27 -0.54 7.93
CA ASP A 145 2.97 -1.59 7.19
C ASP A 145 2.49 -1.70 5.73
N VAL A 146 1.20 -1.44 5.51
CA VAL A 146 0.58 -1.51 4.18
C VAL A 146 0.68 -0.15 3.47
N THR A 147 0.34 0.93 4.15
CA THR A 147 0.20 2.26 3.54
C THR A 147 1.48 3.10 3.55
N GLY A 148 2.43 2.78 4.43
CA GLY A 148 3.63 3.58 4.68
C GLY A 148 3.37 4.87 5.47
N ILE A 149 2.13 5.13 5.89
CA ILE A 149 1.73 6.32 6.66
C ILE A 149 1.43 5.89 8.10
N GLY A 150 1.85 6.67 9.10
CA GLY A 150 1.58 6.38 10.52
C GLY A 150 2.71 5.63 11.26
N ALA A 151 3.77 5.23 10.57
CA ALA A 151 4.92 4.54 11.18
C ALA A 151 5.70 5.40 12.20
N SER A 152 5.55 6.73 12.14
CA SER A 152 6.17 7.68 13.07
C SER A 152 5.38 7.89 14.35
N ILE A 153 4.17 7.33 14.47
CA ILE A 153 3.32 7.47 15.66
C ILE A 153 3.88 6.54 16.75
N THR A 154 4.26 7.11 17.89
CA THR A 154 4.79 6.35 19.02
C THR A 154 3.68 5.88 19.97
N ASP A 155 4.00 4.90 20.83
CA ASP A 155 3.08 4.50 21.90
C ASP A 155 2.76 5.68 22.82
N GLU A 156 3.73 6.56 23.06
CA GLU A 156 3.57 7.79 23.85
C GLU A 156 2.61 8.79 23.17
N ASP A 157 2.66 8.93 21.85
CA ASP A 157 1.71 9.78 21.10
C ASP A 157 0.27 9.26 21.21
N ILE A 158 0.08 7.93 21.24
CA ILE A 158 -1.23 7.28 21.38
C ILE A 158 -1.76 7.38 22.81
N GLU A 159 -0.89 7.25 23.82
CA GLU A 159 -1.28 7.37 25.23
C GLU A 159 -1.60 8.81 25.63
N ASN A 160 -0.89 9.78 25.06
CA ASN A 160 -1.15 11.21 25.26
C ASN A 160 -2.37 11.73 24.50
N ALA A 161 -2.90 10.94 23.57
CA ALA A 161 -4.17 11.22 22.93
C ALA A 161 -5.28 11.09 23.97
N GLU A 162 -5.77 12.23 24.48
CA GLU A 162 -6.88 12.22 25.41
C GLU A 162 -8.06 11.46 24.79
N ASP A 163 -8.68 10.58 25.58
CA ASP A 163 -9.94 9.90 25.27
C ASP A 163 -11.09 10.92 25.29
N GLU A 164 -10.98 12.00 24.50
CA GLU A 164 -12.10 12.88 24.21
C GLU A 164 -13.09 12.04 23.41
N ALA A 165 -14.19 11.66 24.09
CA ALA A 165 -15.31 11.01 23.45
C ALA A 165 -15.70 11.85 22.23
N PRO A 166 -16.01 11.21 21.09
CA PRO A 166 -16.45 11.95 19.93
C PRO A 166 -17.57 12.92 20.32
N PRO A 167 -17.57 14.15 19.82
CA PRO A 167 -18.68 15.07 20.08
C PRO A 167 -19.94 14.34 19.64
N GLY A 168 -20.74 13.92 20.63
CA GLY A 168 -22.01 13.26 20.36
C GLY A 168 -22.78 14.18 19.43
N ILE A 169 -23.41 13.61 18.39
CA ILE A 169 -24.40 14.34 17.60
C ILE A 169 -25.42 14.83 18.61
N GLY A 170 -25.31 16.11 18.98
CA GLY A 170 -26.10 16.72 20.03
C GLY A 170 -27.57 16.49 19.72
N GLU A 171 -28.30 16.00 20.71
CA GLU A 171 -29.75 16.15 20.75
C GLU A 171 -30.05 17.62 20.45
N PRO A 172 -31.02 17.94 19.57
CA PRO A 172 -31.34 19.33 19.27
C PRO A 172 -31.91 19.96 20.54
N ASP A 173 -31.06 20.70 21.26
CA ASP A 173 -31.47 21.52 22.38
C ASP A 173 -32.42 22.61 21.86
N ASP A 174 -33.69 22.45 22.22
CA ASP A 174 -34.75 23.44 22.08
C ASP A 174 -34.44 24.62 23.03
N GLU A 175 -33.60 25.56 22.59
CA GLU A 175 -33.49 26.87 23.25
C GLU A 175 -34.32 27.94 22.50
N PRO A 176 -35.14 28.75 23.20
CA PRO A 176 -36.05 29.71 22.57
C PRO A 176 -35.33 30.81 21.78
N GLN A 177 -35.76 31.05 20.54
CA GLN A 177 -35.28 32.15 19.70
C GLN A 177 -35.62 33.53 20.29
N GLU A 178 -34.60 34.34 20.59
CA GLU A 178 -34.77 35.78 20.81
C GLU A 178 -34.91 36.55 19.48
N PRO A 179 -35.78 37.58 19.41
CA PRO A 179 -36.17 38.20 18.16
C PRO A 179 -35.09 39.08 17.53
N SER A 180 -34.81 38.83 16.25
CA SER A 180 -34.00 39.65 15.36
C SER A 180 -34.53 41.09 15.25
N GLY A 181 -33.75 42.06 15.74
CA GLY A 181 -34.00 43.50 15.55
C GLY A 181 -32.70 44.27 15.37
N GLY A 182 -32.17 44.29 14.15
CA GLY A 182 -30.97 45.08 13.81
C GLY A 182 -31.25 46.58 13.76
N ASN A 183 -30.41 47.38 14.42
CA ASN A 183 -30.32 48.83 14.21
C ASN A 183 -29.13 49.15 13.28
N PRO A 184 -29.29 50.09 12.32
CA PRO A 184 -28.34 50.28 11.23
C PRO A 184 -27.06 51.04 11.61
N VAL A 185 -25.99 50.72 10.90
CA VAL A 185 -24.63 51.27 11.04
C VAL A 185 -24.60 52.78 10.73
N SER A 186 -24.03 53.58 11.63
CA SER A 186 -23.82 55.02 11.44
C SER A 186 -22.60 55.29 10.55
N ASN A 187 -22.81 56.04 9.46
CA ASN A 187 -21.78 56.59 8.59
C ASN A 187 -21.33 57.97 9.11
N GLN A 188 -20.15 58.05 9.74
CA GLN A 188 -19.42 59.32 9.84
C GLN A 188 -17.94 59.15 9.47
N PRO A 189 -17.33 60.14 8.79
CA PRO A 189 -15.98 60.00 8.22
C PRO A 189 -14.92 60.24 9.29
N THR A 190 -13.90 59.38 9.32
CA THR A 190 -12.71 59.51 10.16
C THR A 190 -12.01 60.85 9.87
N GLN A 191 -11.98 61.74 10.86
CA GLN A 191 -11.15 62.95 10.83
C GLN A 191 -9.73 62.64 11.32
N ASP A 192 -8.81 63.26 10.61
CA ASP A 192 -7.35 63.22 10.75
C ASP A 192 -6.84 63.55 12.15
N SER A 193 -5.70 62.97 12.51
CA SER A 193 -4.81 63.50 13.55
C SER A 193 -3.41 63.67 12.96
N GLU A 194 -3.05 64.92 12.70
CA GLU A 194 -1.67 65.36 12.49
C GLU A 194 -0.85 65.20 13.78
N GLY A 195 0.46 64.94 13.61
CA GLY A 195 1.45 65.70 14.36
C GLY A 195 2.30 64.98 15.41
N GLY A 196 3.25 64.18 14.94
CA GLY A 196 4.64 64.29 15.43
C GLY A 196 5.10 63.32 16.52
N ARG A 197 6.05 62.45 16.17
CA ARG A 197 7.48 62.70 16.42
C ARG A 197 8.33 61.54 15.85
N ARG A 198 9.48 61.95 15.34
CA ARG A 198 10.54 61.15 14.72
C ARG A 198 11.07 60.11 15.70
N HIS A 199 11.34 58.88 15.23
CA HIS A 199 12.65 58.24 15.40
C HIS A 199 12.84 57.13 14.35
N ARG A 200 13.82 57.35 13.47
CA ARG A 200 14.39 56.34 12.57
C ARG A 200 15.16 55.31 13.40
N LYS A 201 15.09 54.03 13.00
CA LYS A 201 16.29 53.22 12.70
C LYS A 201 15.90 51.97 11.91
N TRP A 202 16.50 51.91 10.73
CA TRP A 202 16.54 50.87 9.71
C TRP A 202 17.19 49.58 10.24
N SER A 203 16.62 48.41 9.97
CA SER A 203 17.24 47.38 9.10
C SER A 203 16.30 46.23 8.78
N LEU A 204 15.98 46.13 7.49
CA LEU A 204 15.60 44.92 6.79
C LEU A 204 16.68 43.85 6.95
N ARG A 205 16.29 42.57 7.05
CA ARG A 205 16.84 41.51 6.18
C ARG A 205 15.99 40.24 6.24
N TRP A 206 15.51 39.88 5.06
CA TRP A 206 15.03 38.57 4.65
C TRP A 206 16.19 37.56 4.58
N PHE A 207 15.87 36.28 4.76
CA PHE A 207 16.44 35.06 4.15
C PHE A 207 15.88 33.86 4.96
N LYS A 208 15.60 32.68 4.42
CA LYS A 208 15.62 32.08 3.08
C LYS A 208 14.74 30.84 3.17
#